data_AF-A0A1G7TSA1-F1
#
_entry.id   AF-A0A1G7TSA1-F1
#
_cell.length_a   1.000
_cell.length_b   1.000
_cell.length_c   1.000
_cell.angle_alpha   90.00
_cell.angle_beta   90.00
_cell.angle_gamma   90.00
#
_symmetry.space_group_name_H-M   'P 1'
#
loop_
_entity.id
_entity.type
_entity.pdbx_description
1 polymer ?
#
loop_
_entity_poly.entity_id
_entity_poly.type
_entity_poly.pdbx_seq_one_letter_code
_entity_poly.pdbx_strand_id
1 'polypeptide(L)'
;MHILVTSASGSNGDGYGALLSFRLDGTFTGSFSDDPRIVDPRGMSLSADRQHLYVNSGDDRVLALDILGTVVRDTGHVPGLNAGGGNLGPDGRYYVGLRSARTIAALPPSLDGAAQSVLPAGVVPYPRGFAFCTDGKLFLASGIGPDGEGENNIVVFYPDGRPLTSRFITDDSVSPLDLAIGPNGNVLVSSEFPFGKPDAVCTIREYDRSTGNLVRVFRVDPEMSFHRPRGLRFGPEGYLYCVARDSVVAFDFADGRCLGPVVEMSKLNGQAIAFFA
;
A
#
# COMPACT_ATOMS: atom_id res chain seq x y z
N MET A 1 4.71 12.04 16.66
CA MET A 1 3.83 11.26 15.76
C MET A 1 3.42 12.07 14.55
N HIS A 2 3.71 11.51 13.39
CA HIS A 2 3.61 12.13 12.08
C HIS A 2 2.81 11.23 11.13
N ILE A 3 2.15 11.86 10.15
CA ILE A 3 1.69 11.16 8.95
C ILE A 3 2.89 11.11 8.00
N LEU A 4 3.31 9.91 7.63
CA LEU A 4 4.38 9.70 6.67
C LEU A 4 3.78 9.19 5.36
N VAL A 5 4.21 9.76 4.25
CA VAL A 5 3.72 9.41 2.91
C VAL A 5 4.90 9.22 1.96
N THR A 6 4.94 8.08 1.28
CA THR A 6 5.88 7.87 0.17
C THR A 6 5.32 8.52 -1.08
N SER A 7 6.09 9.40 -1.71
CA SER A 7 5.74 10.05 -2.97
C SER A 7 6.64 9.56 -4.08
N ALA A 8 6.11 8.75 -4.98
CA ALA A 8 6.84 8.18 -6.10
C ALA A 8 7.19 9.24 -7.17
N SER A 9 8.25 8.99 -7.94
CA SER A 9 8.70 9.87 -9.03
C SER A 9 9.28 9.07 -10.21
N GLY A 10 9.88 9.75 -11.19
CA GLY A 10 10.53 9.12 -12.33
C GLY A 10 9.57 8.28 -13.17
N SER A 11 9.87 6.98 -13.33
CA SER A 11 9.09 6.06 -14.16
C SER A 11 7.64 5.86 -13.67
N ASN A 12 7.34 6.24 -12.42
CA ASN A 12 6.01 6.10 -11.82
C ASN A 12 5.26 7.44 -11.67
N GLY A 13 5.82 8.56 -12.14
CA GLY A 13 5.14 9.85 -12.18
C GLY A 13 6.04 11.06 -11.87
N ASP A 14 5.40 12.22 -11.74
CA ASP A 14 6.04 13.52 -11.55
C ASP A 14 6.08 13.99 -10.08
N GLY A 15 5.98 13.05 -9.14
CA GLY A 15 5.99 13.33 -7.71
C GLY A 15 7.36 13.64 -7.12
N TYR A 16 7.45 13.62 -5.80
CA TYR A 16 8.59 14.17 -5.07
C TYR A 16 9.79 13.21 -4.96
N GLY A 17 9.59 11.91 -5.15
CA GLY A 17 10.66 10.92 -5.02
C GLY A 17 11.18 10.81 -3.59
N ALA A 18 10.32 11.07 -2.60
CA ALA A 18 10.72 11.29 -1.21
C ALA A 18 9.73 10.65 -0.22
N LEU A 19 10.20 10.43 1.00
CA LEU A 19 9.37 10.12 2.16
C LEU A 19 9.01 11.43 2.84
N LEU A 20 7.77 11.88 2.65
CA LEU A 20 7.26 13.15 3.15
C LEU A 20 6.66 12.99 4.54
N SER A 21 6.83 14.00 5.39
CA SER A 21 6.30 14.04 6.75
C SER A 21 5.30 15.19 6.91
N PHE A 22 4.21 14.90 7.62
CA PHE A 22 3.17 15.86 7.96
C PHE A 22 2.82 15.69 9.44
N ARG A 23 2.37 16.79 10.07
CA ARG A 23 1.68 16.72 11.36
C ARG A 23 0.34 16.00 11.18
N LEU A 24 -0.26 15.54 12.28
CA LEU A 24 -1.58 14.89 12.25
C LEU A 24 -2.70 15.82 11.75
N ASP A 25 -2.51 17.13 11.85
CA ASP A 25 -3.41 18.16 11.29
C ASP A 25 -3.21 18.40 9.78
N GLY A 26 -2.30 17.66 9.13
CA GLY A 26 -2.01 17.79 7.70
C GLY A 26 -0.87 18.73 7.33
N THR A 27 -0.36 19.51 8.28
CA THR A 27 0.71 20.48 8.00
C THR A 27 1.99 19.79 7.56
N PHE A 28 2.49 20.12 6.37
CA PHE A 28 3.76 19.60 5.85
C PHE A 28 4.94 20.04 6.71
N THR A 29 5.82 19.09 7.06
CA THR A 29 7.01 19.34 7.90
C THR A 29 8.33 19.08 7.18
N GLY A 30 8.31 18.75 5.89
CA GLY A 30 9.51 18.41 5.12
C GLY A 30 9.63 16.91 4.82
N SER A 31 10.78 16.51 4.29
CA SER A 31 11.16 15.10 4.20
C SER A 31 11.34 14.51 5.59
N PHE A 32 10.90 13.28 5.81
CA PHE A 32 11.21 12.55 7.04
C PHE A 32 12.68 12.11 7.09
N SER A 33 13.27 11.87 5.93
CA SER A 33 14.68 11.49 5.77
C SER A 33 15.20 12.06 4.45
N ASP A 34 16.40 12.63 4.50
CA ASP A 34 17.13 13.13 3.33
C ASP A 34 18.19 12.12 2.84
N ASP A 35 18.08 10.85 3.28
CA ASP A 35 19.02 9.81 2.85
C ASP A 35 18.93 9.61 1.33
N PRO A 36 20.04 9.76 0.58
CA PRO A 36 20.01 9.72 -0.88
C PRO A 36 19.68 8.34 -1.45
N ARG A 37 19.64 7.29 -0.61
CA ARG A 37 19.20 5.95 -1.00
C ARG A 37 17.67 5.83 -1.09
N ILE A 38 16.90 6.82 -0.61
CA ILE A 38 15.45 6.84 -0.75
C ILE A 38 15.11 7.56 -2.05
N VAL A 39 14.86 6.79 -3.11
CA VAL A 39 14.51 7.32 -4.43
C VAL A 39 13.26 6.63 -4.95
N ASP A 40 12.33 7.37 -5.55
CA ASP A 40 11.04 6.83 -6.03
C ASP A 40 10.38 5.84 -5.04
N PRO A 41 10.18 6.22 -3.76
CA PRO A 41 9.76 5.28 -2.75
C PRO A 41 8.30 4.86 -2.93
N ARG A 42 7.99 3.60 -2.60
CA ARG A 42 6.67 2.98 -2.86
C ARG A 42 6.04 2.43 -1.58
N GLY A 43 6.07 1.12 -1.37
CA GLY A 43 5.54 0.47 -0.17
C GLY A 43 6.27 0.91 1.10
N MET A 44 5.53 0.96 2.21
CA MET A 44 6.12 1.18 3.53
C MET A 44 5.35 0.45 4.63
N SER A 45 6.05 0.00 5.67
CA SER A 45 5.39 -0.59 6.82
C SER A 45 6.14 -0.40 8.13
N LEU A 46 5.40 -0.30 9.24
CA LEU A 46 5.97 -0.21 10.57
C LEU A 46 6.27 -1.59 11.12
N SER A 47 7.38 -1.67 11.82
CA SER A 47 7.67 -2.75 12.77
C SER A 47 6.62 -2.83 13.88
N ALA A 48 6.44 -4.03 14.45
CA ALA A 48 5.49 -4.27 15.53
C ALA A 48 5.82 -3.46 16.80
N ASP A 49 7.10 -3.23 17.09
CA ASP A 49 7.57 -2.37 18.19
C ASP A 49 7.47 -0.86 17.87
N ARG A 50 7.10 -0.53 16.62
CA ARG A 50 7.02 0.83 16.08
C ARG A 50 8.31 1.62 16.29
N GLN A 51 9.46 0.94 16.30
CA GLN A 51 10.78 1.58 16.37
C GLN A 51 11.42 1.75 14.99
N HIS A 52 10.92 0.99 14.01
CA HIS A 52 11.44 0.97 12.65
C HIS A 52 10.33 1.15 11.60
N LEU A 53 10.60 1.97 10.59
CA LEU A 53 9.81 2.10 9.37
C LEU A 53 10.57 1.46 8.20
N TYR A 54 10.00 0.41 7.62
CA TYR A 54 10.48 -0.20 6.39
C TYR A 54 9.97 0.58 5.19
N VAL A 55 10.84 0.86 4.22
CA VAL A 55 10.53 1.63 3.01
C VAL A 55 11.13 0.92 1.79
N ASN A 56 10.31 0.70 0.78
CA ASN A 56 10.74 0.23 -0.53
C ASN A 56 11.26 1.42 -1.33
N SER A 57 12.51 1.34 -1.78
CA SER A 57 13.11 2.32 -2.68
C SER A 57 13.14 1.78 -4.11
N GLY A 58 13.00 2.69 -5.07
CA GLY A 58 12.96 2.43 -6.50
C GLY A 58 14.29 1.99 -7.11
N ASP A 59 15.41 2.10 -6.37
CA ASP A 59 16.73 1.55 -6.72
C ASP A 59 16.89 0.08 -6.30
N ASP A 60 15.82 -0.72 -6.37
CA ASP A 60 15.83 -2.14 -6.05
C ASP A 60 16.35 -2.44 -4.62
N ARG A 61 15.88 -1.65 -3.66
CA ARG A 61 16.35 -1.68 -2.26
C ARG A 61 15.20 -1.62 -1.26
N VAL A 62 15.40 -2.20 -0.09
CA VAL A 62 14.58 -1.92 1.11
C VAL A 62 15.44 -1.32 2.19
N LEU A 63 14.94 -0.27 2.83
CA LEU A 63 15.55 0.39 3.97
C LEU A 63 14.67 0.23 5.21
N ALA A 64 15.27 0.21 6.40
CA ALA A 64 14.56 0.45 7.65
C ALA A 64 15.13 1.70 8.32
N LEU A 65 14.24 2.65 8.64
CA LEU A 65 14.56 3.90 9.31
C LEU A 65 14.13 3.84 10.77
N ASP A 66 14.90 4.47 11.66
CA ASP A 66 14.47 4.71 13.04
C ASP A 66 13.48 5.88 13.15
N ILE A 67 13.02 6.16 14.37
CA ILE A 67 12.06 7.24 14.67
C ILE A 67 12.57 8.66 14.33
N LEU A 68 13.88 8.82 14.11
CA LEU A 68 14.49 10.09 13.72
C LEU A 68 14.69 10.19 12.20
N GLY A 69 14.26 9.18 11.44
CA GLY A 69 14.47 9.12 10.00
C GLY A 69 15.87 8.68 9.58
N THR A 70 16.67 8.14 10.51
CA THR A 70 18.00 7.62 10.21
C THR A 70 17.88 6.21 9.67
N VAL A 71 18.51 5.92 8.53
CA VAL A 71 18.59 4.55 8.01
C VAL A 71 19.46 3.70 8.93
N VAL A 72 18.84 2.70 9.57
CA VAL A 72 19.50 1.77 10.49
C VAL A 72 19.65 0.36 9.92
N ARG A 73 18.91 0.02 8.86
CA ARG A 73 19.05 -1.24 8.10
C ARG A 73 18.89 -0.99 6.61
N ASP A 74 19.59 -1.77 5.82
CA ASP A 74 19.70 -1.59 4.37
C ASP A 74 20.00 -2.93 3.73
N THR A 75 19.17 -3.35 2.77
CA THR A 75 19.42 -4.59 2.00
C THR A 75 20.62 -4.47 1.06
N GLY A 76 21.09 -3.25 0.81
CA GLY A 76 21.85 -2.94 -0.39
C GLY A 76 20.96 -3.04 -1.64
N HIS A 77 21.58 -2.86 -2.80
CA HIS A 77 20.93 -3.07 -4.09
C HIS A 77 20.68 -4.57 -4.31
N VAL A 78 19.42 -4.96 -4.51
CA VAL A 78 18.96 -6.34 -4.74
C VAL A 78 18.45 -6.45 -6.18
N PRO A 79 19.27 -6.88 -7.15
CA PRO A 79 18.90 -6.86 -8.56
C PRO A 79 17.55 -7.52 -8.86
N GLY A 80 16.66 -6.79 -9.53
CA GLY A 80 15.37 -7.30 -9.97
C GLY A 80 14.29 -7.30 -8.87
N LEU A 81 14.56 -6.69 -7.71
CA LEU A 81 13.57 -6.55 -6.65
C LEU A 81 12.30 -5.84 -7.16
N ASN A 82 12.47 -4.73 -7.88
CA ASN A 82 11.40 -3.88 -8.41
C ASN A 82 10.20 -3.78 -7.46
N ALA A 83 10.50 -3.35 -6.24
CA ALA A 83 9.59 -3.41 -5.12
C ALA A 83 8.34 -2.55 -5.36
N GLY A 84 7.16 -3.11 -5.13
CA GLY A 84 5.87 -2.43 -5.14
C GLY A 84 5.42 -2.08 -3.72
N GLY A 85 4.26 -2.62 -3.32
CA GLY A 85 3.78 -2.57 -1.93
C GLY A 85 4.68 -3.36 -0.98
N GLY A 86 4.57 -3.08 0.32
CA GLY A 86 5.36 -3.75 1.34
C GLY A 86 4.67 -3.75 2.70
N ASN A 87 4.70 -4.89 3.39
CA ASN A 87 4.03 -5.10 4.68
C ASN A 87 4.83 -6.05 5.56
N LEU A 88 4.82 -5.83 6.88
CA LEU A 88 5.25 -6.89 7.79
C LEU A 88 4.23 -8.03 7.81
N GLY A 89 4.73 -9.25 7.71
CA GLY A 89 3.92 -10.45 7.90
C GLY A 89 3.77 -10.82 9.38
N PRO A 90 2.89 -11.79 9.69
CA PRO A 90 2.67 -12.26 11.05
C PRO A 90 3.90 -12.95 11.68
N ASP A 91 4.86 -13.37 10.86
CA ASP A 91 6.14 -13.94 11.28
C ASP A 91 7.25 -12.88 11.50
N GLY A 92 6.89 -11.60 11.39
CA GLY A 92 7.79 -10.47 11.56
C GLY A 92 8.69 -10.15 10.36
N ARG A 93 8.71 -10.99 9.32
CA ARG A 93 9.47 -10.71 8.09
C ARG A 93 8.83 -9.55 7.32
N TYR A 94 9.63 -8.83 6.55
CA TYR A 94 9.13 -7.79 5.66
C TYR A 94 8.83 -8.37 4.29
N TYR A 95 7.56 -8.39 3.93
CA TYR A 95 7.08 -8.87 2.65
C TYR A 95 7.05 -7.72 1.66
N VAL A 96 7.40 -8.02 0.42
CA VAL A 96 7.50 -7.06 -0.68
C VAL A 96 6.90 -7.66 -1.95
N GLY A 97 6.09 -6.87 -2.63
CA GLY A 97 5.61 -7.22 -3.96
C GLY A 97 6.71 -7.02 -5.00
N LEU A 98 7.03 -8.07 -5.76
CA LEU A 98 7.98 -8.02 -6.87
C LEU A 98 7.19 -7.78 -8.17
N ARG A 99 7.17 -6.53 -8.65
CA ARG A 99 6.30 -6.14 -9.78
C ARG A 99 6.66 -6.86 -11.08
N SER A 100 7.96 -6.96 -11.39
CA SER A 100 8.45 -7.63 -12.61
C SER A 100 8.22 -9.14 -12.55
N ALA A 101 8.56 -9.78 -11.41
CA ALA A 101 8.40 -11.22 -11.22
C ALA A 101 6.95 -11.64 -10.95
N ARG A 102 6.05 -10.67 -10.74
CA ARG A 102 4.62 -10.86 -10.50
C ARG A 102 4.35 -11.80 -9.32
N THR A 103 5.00 -11.53 -8.19
CA THR A 103 4.96 -12.38 -6.99
C THR A 103 5.21 -11.58 -5.71
N ILE A 104 5.16 -12.24 -4.57
CA ILE A 104 5.55 -11.73 -3.25
C ILE A 104 6.82 -12.44 -2.79
N ALA A 105 7.79 -11.67 -2.28
CA ALA A 105 8.95 -12.17 -1.56
C ALA A 105 8.96 -11.66 -0.12
N ALA A 106 9.76 -12.28 0.73
CA ALA A 106 9.99 -11.88 2.11
C ALA A 106 11.48 -11.68 2.40
N LEU A 107 11.79 -10.67 3.17
CA LEU A 107 13.11 -10.33 3.69
C LEU A 107 13.15 -10.59 5.20
N PRO A 108 14.30 -11.01 5.75
CA PRO A 108 14.46 -11.09 7.20
C PRO A 108 14.26 -9.70 7.83
N PRO A 109 13.78 -9.60 9.08
CA PRO A 109 13.52 -8.30 9.72
C PRO A 109 14.79 -7.43 9.83
N SER A 110 15.95 -8.06 9.95
CA SER A 110 17.28 -7.42 9.98
C SER A 110 17.71 -6.83 8.63
N LEU A 111 17.06 -7.21 7.52
CA LEU A 111 17.43 -6.87 6.13
C LEU A 111 18.85 -7.30 5.71
N ASP A 112 19.49 -8.21 6.44
CA ASP A 112 20.85 -8.71 6.19
C ASP A 112 20.91 -10.02 5.38
N GLY A 113 19.76 -10.51 4.92
CA GLY A 113 19.64 -11.74 4.14
C GLY A 113 18.90 -11.54 2.83
N ALA A 114 18.96 -12.56 1.97
CA ALA A 114 18.35 -12.52 0.65
C ALA A 114 16.82 -12.47 0.72
N ALA A 115 16.22 -11.76 -0.24
CA ALA A 115 14.79 -11.86 -0.50
C ALA A 115 14.44 -13.29 -0.93
N GLN A 116 13.45 -13.89 -0.27
CA GLN A 116 12.97 -15.24 -0.57
C GLN A 116 11.57 -15.16 -1.17
N SER A 117 11.37 -15.69 -2.37
CA SER A 117 10.02 -15.80 -2.95
C SER A 117 9.12 -16.63 -2.03
N VAL A 118 7.96 -16.07 -1.68
CA VAL A 118 6.95 -16.75 -0.87
C VAL A 118 5.86 -17.34 -1.75
N LEU A 119 5.57 -16.68 -2.87
CA LEU A 119 4.63 -17.16 -3.88
C LEU A 119 5.37 -17.52 -5.19
N PRO A 120 4.79 -18.38 -6.04
CA PRO A 120 5.33 -18.63 -7.38
C PRO A 120 5.43 -17.34 -8.21
N ALA A 121 6.39 -17.29 -9.15
CA ALA A 121 6.44 -16.20 -10.12
C ALA A 121 5.20 -16.21 -11.02
N GLY A 122 4.71 -15.03 -11.42
CA GLY A 122 3.51 -14.95 -12.28
C GLY A 122 2.22 -15.38 -11.59
N VAL A 123 2.14 -15.35 -10.25
CA VAL A 123 0.97 -15.82 -9.50
C VAL A 123 -0.29 -15.01 -9.81
N VAL A 124 -0.11 -13.76 -10.22
CA VAL A 124 -1.16 -12.88 -10.75
C VAL A 124 -0.63 -12.12 -11.97
N PRO A 125 -1.48 -11.73 -12.93
CA PRO A 125 -1.02 -11.02 -14.12
C PRO A 125 -0.45 -9.62 -13.81
N TYR A 126 -1.02 -8.91 -12.82
CA TYR A 126 -0.51 -7.59 -12.41
C TYR A 126 -0.70 -7.37 -10.89
N PRO A 127 0.32 -7.67 -10.06
CA PRO A 127 0.20 -7.51 -8.62
C PRO A 127 0.19 -6.04 -8.23
N ARG A 128 -0.63 -5.71 -7.23
CA ARG A 128 -0.69 -4.36 -6.64
C ARG A 128 -0.45 -4.44 -5.14
N GLY A 129 -1.42 -4.05 -4.33
CA GLY A 129 -1.37 -4.20 -2.88
C GLY A 129 -1.57 -5.62 -2.40
N PHE A 130 -1.14 -5.88 -1.17
CA PHE A 130 -1.41 -7.11 -0.47
C PHE A 130 -1.48 -6.87 1.03
N ALA A 131 -2.22 -7.71 1.74
CA ALA A 131 -2.36 -7.62 3.20
C ALA A 131 -2.46 -9.01 3.83
N PHE A 132 -2.06 -9.10 5.09
CA PHE A 132 -2.20 -10.30 5.91
C PHE A 132 -3.38 -10.16 6.87
N CYS A 133 -4.22 -11.20 6.93
CA CYS A 133 -5.18 -11.36 8.00
C CYS A 133 -4.51 -11.93 9.27
N THR A 134 -5.20 -11.79 10.41
CA THR A 134 -4.73 -12.31 11.71
C THR A 134 -4.61 -13.83 11.75
N ASP A 135 -5.27 -14.56 10.85
CA ASP A 135 -5.13 -16.00 10.65
C ASP A 135 -3.97 -16.38 9.71
N GLY A 136 -3.18 -15.39 9.28
CA GLY A 136 -2.01 -15.56 8.42
C GLY A 136 -2.32 -15.69 6.93
N LYS A 137 -3.59 -15.66 6.51
CA LYS A 137 -3.92 -15.64 5.07
C LYS A 137 -3.40 -14.37 4.42
N LEU A 138 -2.88 -14.52 3.20
CA LEU A 138 -2.44 -13.41 2.37
C LEU A 138 -3.51 -13.12 1.32
N PHE A 139 -3.94 -11.86 1.24
CA PHE A 139 -4.79 -11.34 0.18
C PHE A 139 -3.93 -10.50 -0.75
N LEU A 140 -3.99 -10.79 -2.05
CA LEU A 140 -3.20 -10.11 -3.08
C LEU A 140 -4.14 -9.50 -4.12
N ALA A 141 -4.08 -8.18 -4.27
CA ALA A 141 -4.79 -7.49 -5.34
C ALA A 141 -4.09 -7.78 -6.67
N SER A 142 -4.90 -8.27 -7.60
CA SER A 142 -4.59 -8.35 -9.02
C SER A 142 -5.40 -7.24 -9.70
N GLY A 143 -4.71 -6.33 -10.39
CA GLY A 143 -5.35 -5.20 -11.05
C GLY A 143 -5.13 -5.17 -12.55
N ILE A 144 -5.60 -4.11 -13.19
CA ILE A 144 -5.25 -3.77 -14.58
C ILE A 144 -4.03 -2.86 -14.59
N GLY A 145 -3.03 -3.17 -15.40
CA GLY A 145 -1.82 -2.36 -15.59
C GLY A 145 -2.05 -1.14 -16.48
N PRO A 146 -1.08 -0.21 -16.56
CA PRO A 146 -1.16 0.95 -17.47
C PRO A 146 -1.26 0.60 -18.96
N ASP A 147 -0.82 -0.59 -19.33
CA ASP A 147 -0.93 -1.19 -20.67
C ASP A 147 -2.31 -1.81 -20.94
N GLY A 148 -3.19 -1.86 -19.93
CA GLY A 148 -4.51 -2.48 -20.02
C GLY A 148 -4.53 -3.98 -19.72
N GLU A 149 -3.37 -4.59 -19.49
CA GLU A 149 -3.26 -6.03 -19.17
C GLU A 149 -3.51 -6.29 -17.69
N GLY A 150 -4.19 -7.38 -17.36
CA GLY A 150 -4.45 -7.78 -15.97
C GLY A 150 -5.84 -8.33 -15.72
N GLU A 151 -6.27 -8.30 -14.47
CA GLU A 151 -7.62 -8.66 -14.03
C GLU A 151 -8.03 -7.77 -12.86
N ASN A 152 -9.33 -7.63 -12.60
CA ASN A 152 -9.83 -6.88 -11.45
C ASN A 152 -10.29 -7.87 -10.37
N ASN A 153 -9.37 -8.30 -9.50
CA ASN A 153 -9.64 -9.40 -8.59
C ASN A 153 -8.72 -9.40 -7.36
N ILE A 154 -9.05 -10.23 -6.37
CA ILE A 154 -8.20 -10.54 -5.23
C ILE A 154 -7.97 -12.05 -5.22
N VAL A 155 -6.71 -12.45 -5.10
CA VAL A 155 -6.29 -13.83 -4.91
C VAL A 155 -5.95 -14.04 -3.44
N VAL A 156 -6.38 -15.16 -2.86
CA VAL A 156 -6.13 -15.49 -1.45
C VAL A 156 -5.24 -16.70 -1.35
N PHE A 157 -4.30 -16.67 -0.42
CA PHE A 157 -3.37 -17.76 -0.13
C PHE A 157 -3.47 -18.17 1.33
N TYR A 158 -3.24 -19.47 1.57
CA TYR A 158 -2.96 -19.99 2.90
C TYR A 158 -1.63 -19.42 3.43
N PRO A 159 -1.40 -19.47 4.76
CA PRO A 159 -0.13 -19.02 5.36
C PRO A 159 1.12 -19.70 4.79
N ASP A 160 0.97 -20.91 4.24
CA ASP A 160 2.04 -21.67 3.59
C ASP A 160 2.26 -21.30 2.11
N GLY A 161 1.54 -20.29 1.59
CA GLY A 161 1.67 -19.78 0.22
C GLY A 161 0.86 -20.56 -0.83
N ARG A 162 0.14 -21.62 -0.45
CA ARG A 162 -0.74 -22.32 -1.41
C ARG A 162 -1.96 -21.44 -1.75
N PRO A 163 -2.38 -21.39 -3.03
CA PRO A 163 -3.58 -20.64 -3.40
C PRO A 163 -4.82 -21.28 -2.74
N LEU A 164 -5.61 -20.45 -2.07
CA LEU A 164 -6.90 -20.81 -1.48
C LEU A 164 -8.05 -20.51 -2.43
N THR A 165 -8.08 -19.31 -3.01
CA THR A 165 -9.01 -18.97 -4.09
C THR A 165 -8.30 -18.08 -5.12
N SER A 166 -8.47 -18.41 -6.39
CA SER A 166 -8.01 -17.59 -7.51
C SER A 166 -8.93 -16.42 -7.81
N ARG A 167 -10.18 -16.42 -7.31
CA ARG A 167 -11.12 -15.30 -7.43
C ARG A 167 -11.90 -15.15 -6.13
N PHE A 168 -11.51 -14.17 -5.34
CA PHE A 168 -12.14 -13.92 -4.05
C PHE A 168 -13.42 -13.10 -4.17
N ILE A 169 -13.46 -12.15 -5.10
CA ILE A 169 -14.59 -11.21 -5.25
C ILE A 169 -15.28 -11.37 -6.60
N THR A 170 -16.59 -11.11 -6.62
CA THR A 170 -17.42 -11.09 -7.84
C THR A 170 -17.82 -9.68 -8.26
N ASP A 171 -17.31 -8.65 -7.57
CA ASP A 171 -17.55 -7.23 -7.89
C ASP A 171 -16.87 -6.89 -9.23
N ASP A 172 -17.68 -6.51 -10.21
CA ASP A 172 -17.25 -6.13 -11.57
C ASP A 172 -16.95 -4.63 -11.70
N SER A 173 -17.21 -3.86 -10.63
CA SER A 173 -17.06 -2.41 -10.58
C SER A 173 -15.83 -1.95 -9.78
N VAL A 174 -14.87 -2.85 -9.57
CA VAL A 174 -13.64 -2.62 -8.82
C VAL A 174 -12.43 -2.67 -9.74
N SER A 175 -11.45 -1.82 -9.44
CA SER A 175 -10.12 -1.88 -10.01
C SER A 175 -9.13 -1.67 -8.87
N PRO A 176 -8.71 -2.75 -8.20
CA PRO A 176 -8.01 -2.66 -6.92
C PRO A 176 -6.64 -2.02 -7.10
N LEU A 177 -6.24 -1.16 -6.17
CA LEU A 177 -4.97 -0.42 -6.18
C LEU A 177 -4.09 -0.77 -4.96
N ASP A 178 -4.68 -0.90 -3.79
CA ASP A 178 -4.04 -1.43 -2.57
C ASP A 178 -5.04 -2.16 -1.67
N LEU A 179 -4.53 -2.89 -0.66
CA LEU A 179 -5.33 -3.65 0.32
C LEU A 179 -4.94 -3.29 1.76
N ALA A 180 -5.94 -3.26 2.65
CA ALA A 180 -5.75 -3.25 4.10
C ALA A 180 -6.77 -4.17 4.78
N ILE A 181 -6.48 -4.61 6.01
CA ILE A 181 -7.44 -5.36 6.83
C ILE A 181 -8.07 -4.41 7.85
N GLY A 182 -9.41 -4.35 7.85
CA GLY A 182 -10.18 -3.57 8.79
C GLY A 182 -10.12 -4.14 10.22
N PRO A 183 -10.42 -3.33 11.26
CA PRO A 183 -10.52 -3.79 12.65
C PRO A 183 -11.50 -4.96 12.86
N ASN A 184 -12.54 -5.06 12.01
CA ASN A 184 -13.49 -6.17 11.98
C ASN A 184 -12.97 -7.42 11.24
N GLY A 185 -11.76 -7.35 10.69
CA GLY A 185 -11.12 -8.41 9.92
C GLY A 185 -11.48 -8.44 8.44
N ASN A 186 -12.33 -7.53 7.95
CA ASN A 186 -12.72 -7.45 6.54
C ASN A 186 -11.61 -6.89 5.66
N VAL A 187 -11.69 -7.17 4.36
CA VAL A 187 -10.71 -6.70 3.37
C VAL A 187 -11.16 -5.36 2.83
N LEU A 188 -10.32 -4.35 2.98
CA LEU A 188 -10.51 -3.01 2.42
C LEU A 188 -9.66 -2.86 1.17
N VAL A 189 -10.25 -2.26 0.14
CA VAL A 189 -9.67 -2.12 -1.18
C VAL A 189 -9.77 -0.68 -1.62
N SER A 190 -8.65 -0.03 -1.92
CA SER A 190 -8.67 1.22 -2.68
C SER A 190 -8.86 0.90 -4.16
N SER A 191 -9.75 1.64 -4.82
CA SER A 191 -10.16 1.32 -6.19
C SER A 191 -10.35 2.59 -7.02
N GLU A 192 -9.96 2.52 -8.29
CA GLU A 192 -10.22 3.54 -9.32
C GLU A 192 -10.80 2.83 -10.55
N PHE A 193 -12.14 2.83 -10.69
CA PHE A 193 -12.81 2.02 -11.71
C PHE A 193 -13.56 2.86 -12.77
N PRO A 194 -13.37 2.58 -14.07
CA PRO A 194 -12.37 1.68 -14.63
C PRO A 194 -10.96 2.27 -14.53
N PHE A 195 -9.94 1.44 -14.30
CA PHE A 195 -8.58 1.93 -14.08
C PHE A 195 -8.07 2.82 -15.22
N GLY A 196 -7.53 4.00 -14.87
CA GLY A 196 -6.89 4.92 -15.80
C GLY A 196 -7.83 5.61 -16.79
N LYS A 197 -9.15 5.52 -16.62
CA LYS A 197 -10.11 6.22 -17.50
C LYS A 197 -10.42 7.63 -16.99
N PRO A 198 -10.73 8.59 -17.89
CA PRO A 198 -11.05 9.96 -17.47
C PRO A 198 -12.28 10.07 -16.56
N ASP A 199 -13.23 9.15 -16.69
CA ASP A 199 -14.46 9.04 -15.92
C ASP A 199 -14.36 8.03 -14.76
N ALA A 200 -13.14 7.61 -14.41
CA ALA A 200 -12.93 6.63 -13.37
C ALA A 200 -13.43 7.13 -12.01
N VAL A 201 -14.15 6.26 -11.31
CA VAL A 201 -14.68 6.53 -9.97
C VAL A 201 -13.74 5.96 -8.93
N CYS A 202 -13.23 6.82 -8.05
CA CYS A 202 -12.38 6.43 -6.94
C CYS A 202 -13.22 6.10 -5.69
N THR A 203 -12.97 4.95 -5.08
CA THR A 203 -13.71 4.43 -3.92
C THR A 203 -12.80 3.66 -2.98
N ILE A 204 -13.18 3.55 -1.71
CA ILE A 204 -12.73 2.44 -0.87
C ILE A 204 -13.87 1.44 -0.77
N ARG A 205 -13.58 0.14 -0.88
CA ARG A 205 -14.58 -0.93 -0.84
C ARG A 205 -14.23 -1.91 0.26
N GLU A 206 -15.24 -2.31 1.02
CA GLU A 206 -15.10 -3.31 2.07
C GLU A 206 -15.75 -4.61 1.64
N TYR A 207 -15.00 -5.70 1.71
CA TYR A 207 -15.47 -7.05 1.41
C TYR A 207 -15.41 -7.93 2.65
N ASP A 208 -16.46 -8.72 2.86
CA ASP A 208 -16.52 -9.72 3.92
C ASP A 208 -15.38 -10.72 3.71
N ARG A 209 -14.54 -10.89 4.73
CA ARG A 209 -13.31 -11.71 4.60
C ARG A 209 -13.57 -13.19 4.32
N SER A 210 -14.77 -13.69 4.62
CA SER A 210 -15.10 -15.11 4.53
C SER A 210 -15.76 -15.46 3.21
N THR A 211 -16.55 -14.55 2.66
CA THR A 211 -17.37 -14.77 1.47
C THR A 211 -16.91 -13.97 0.25
N GLY A 212 -16.15 -12.89 0.44
CA GLY A 212 -15.77 -11.95 -0.62
C GLY A 212 -16.92 -11.06 -1.09
N ASN A 213 -18.07 -11.11 -0.41
CA ASN A 213 -19.22 -10.24 -0.72
C ASN A 213 -18.91 -8.79 -0.36
N LEU A 214 -19.32 -7.86 -1.22
CA LEU A 214 -19.24 -6.43 -0.94
C LEU A 214 -20.14 -6.08 0.25
N VAL A 215 -19.55 -5.53 1.30
CA VAL A 215 -20.25 -5.07 2.51
C VAL A 215 -20.73 -3.63 2.31
N ARG A 216 -19.84 -2.73 1.87
CA ARG A 216 -20.14 -1.32 1.61
C ARG A 216 -19.06 -0.64 0.78
N VAL A 217 -19.40 0.55 0.29
CA VAL A 217 -18.51 1.41 -0.50
C VAL A 217 -18.41 2.77 0.18
N PHE A 218 -17.18 3.19 0.45
CA PHE A 218 -16.82 4.52 0.95
C PHE A 218 -16.60 5.41 -0.27
N ARG A 219 -17.40 6.46 -0.37
CA ARG A 219 -17.34 7.42 -1.47
C ARG A 219 -16.90 8.77 -0.93
N VAL A 220 -16.11 9.46 -1.73
CA VAL A 220 -15.85 10.88 -1.53
C VAL A 220 -16.92 11.71 -2.23
N ASP A 221 -17.01 12.98 -1.88
CA ASP A 221 -17.78 13.95 -2.66
C ASP A 221 -17.20 14.02 -4.09
N PRO A 222 -18.02 13.96 -5.16
CA PRO A 222 -17.54 14.09 -6.53
C PRO A 222 -16.75 15.39 -6.82
N GLU A 223 -17.00 16.46 -6.06
CA GLU A 223 -16.28 17.73 -6.20
C GLU A 223 -14.88 17.69 -5.54
N MET A 224 -14.58 16.66 -4.77
CA MET A 224 -13.28 16.49 -4.11
C MET A 224 -12.27 15.85 -5.06
N SER A 225 -11.06 16.42 -5.10
CA SER A 225 -9.93 15.82 -5.81
C SER A 225 -9.48 14.52 -5.13
N PHE A 226 -9.91 13.39 -5.68
CA PHE A 226 -9.57 12.06 -5.20
C PHE A 226 -9.33 11.14 -6.39
N HIS A 227 -8.06 11.02 -6.78
CA HIS A 227 -7.64 10.27 -7.95
C HIS A 227 -6.52 9.30 -7.60
N ARG A 228 -6.49 8.13 -8.23
CA ARG A 228 -5.47 7.09 -7.99
C ARG A 228 -5.27 6.77 -6.50
N PRO A 229 -6.31 6.41 -5.74
CA PRO A 229 -6.17 6.04 -4.32
C PRO A 229 -5.31 4.79 -4.19
N ARG A 230 -4.24 4.84 -3.39
CA ARG A 230 -3.31 3.72 -3.18
C ARG A 230 -3.31 3.32 -1.71
N GLY A 231 -2.22 3.61 -1.01
CA GLY A 231 -1.98 3.24 0.39
C GLY A 231 -3.18 3.43 1.30
N LEU A 232 -3.59 2.35 1.96
CA LEU A 232 -4.63 2.37 2.99
C LEU A 232 -4.06 2.08 4.36
N ARG A 233 -4.41 2.90 5.36
CA ARG A 233 -4.01 2.61 6.74
C ARG A 233 -4.90 3.23 7.79
N PHE A 234 -5.07 2.50 8.89
CA PHE A 234 -5.71 3.04 10.07
C PHE A 234 -4.75 3.94 10.83
N GLY A 235 -5.23 5.14 11.17
CA GLY A 235 -4.53 6.08 12.04
C GLY A 235 -4.72 5.75 13.52
N PRO A 236 -4.01 6.45 14.41
CA PRO A 236 -4.08 6.24 15.86
C PRO A 236 -5.48 6.50 16.44
N GLU A 237 -6.29 7.33 15.77
CA GLU A 237 -7.66 7.67 16.18
C GLU A 237 -8.71 6.65 15.68
N GLY A 238 -8.29 5.62 14.95
CA GLY A 238 -9.19 4.59 14.40
C GLY A 238 -9.84 4.98 13.08
N TYR A 239 -9.58 6.17 12.54
CA TYR A 239 -9.98 6.55 11.20
C TYR A 239 -9.15 5.83 10.13
N LEU A 240 -9.78 5.58 8.98
CA LEU A 240 -9.13 5.02 7.81
C LEU A 240 -8.59 6.15 6.94
N TYR A 241 -7.32 6.09 6.58
CA TYR A 241 -6.68 7.07 5.71
C TYR A 241 -6.32 6.40 4.39
N CYS A 242 -6.58 7.10 3.29
CA CYS A 242 -6.15 6.72 1.97
C CYS A 242 -5.25 7.81 1.41
N VAL A 243 -4.02 7.44 1.03
CA VAL A 243 -3.19 8.31 0.21
C VAL A 243 -3.63 8.20 -1.26
N ALA A 244 -3.71 9.32 -1.94
CA ALA A 244 -4.09 9.44 -3.34
C ALA A 244 -3.11 10.38 -4.07
N ARG A 245 -3.41 10.71 -5.33
CA ARG A 245 -2.75 11.81 -5.99
C ARG A 245 -3.20 13.13 -5.36
N ASP A 246 -2.25 14.00 -5.08
CA ASP A 246 -2.42 15.35 -4.53
C ASP A 246 -3.03 15.44 -3.12
N SER A 247 -3.46 14.31 -2.52
CA SER A 247 -4.14 14.32 -1.23
C SER A 247 -3.93 13.06 -0.39
N VAL A 248 -4.17 13.23 0.92
CA VAL A 248 -4.50 12.14 1.84
C VAL A 248 -5.91 12.41 2.34
N VAL A 249 -6.82 11.45 2.19
CA VAL A 249 -8.23 11.57 2.60
C VAL A 249 -8.51 10.64 3.78
N ALA A 250 -9.24 11.14 4.77
CA ALA A 250 -9.68 10.35 5.91
C ALA A 250 -11.16 9.94 5.79
N PHE A 251 -11.48 8.77 6.32
CA PHE A 251 -12.81 8.20 6.40
C PHE A 251 -13.10 7.73 7.82
N ASP A 252 -14.31 7.99 8.28
CA ASP A 252 -14.83 7.34 9.47
C ASP A 252 -15.14 5.88 9.12
N PHE A 253 -14.44 4.95 9.77
CA PHE A 253 -14.64 3.53 9.49
C PHE A 253 -15.94 2.99 10.09
N ALA A 254 -16.50 3.62 11.12
CA ALA A 254 -17.71 3.12 11.75
C ALA A 254 -18.90 3.19 10.78
N ASP A 255 -19.10 4.33 10.12
CA ASP A 255 -20.25 4.59 9.25
C ASP A 255 -19.88 4.70 7.75
N GLY A 256 -18.60 4.82 7.41
CA GLY A 256 -18.11 4.93 6.04
C GLY A 256 -18.08 6.35 5.47
N ARG A 257 -18.34 7.37 6.29
CA ARG A 257 -18.36 8.77 5.88
C ARG A 257 -16.96 9.27 5.52
N CYS A 258 -16.85 9.97 4.39
CA CYS A 258 -15.64 10.75 4.07
C CYS A 258 -15.53 11.94 5.03
N LEU A 259 -14.39 12.06 5.71
CA LEU A 259 -14.08 13.17 6.63
C LEU A 259 -13.40 14.35 5.91
N GLY A 260 -12.98 14.14 4.67
CA GLY A 260 -12.30 15.15 3.85
C GLY A 260 -10.79 14.94 3.74
N PRO A 261 -10.11 15.81 2.96
CA PRO A 261 -8.67 15.79 2.87
C PRO A 261 -8.06 16.18 4.22
N VAL A 262 -7.07 15.40 4.64
CA VAL A 262 -6.19 15.69 5.78
C VAL A 262 -4.91 16.33 5.28
N VAL A 263 -4.39 15.88 4.14
CA VAL A 263 -3.26 16.51 3.46
C VAL A 263 -3.71 16.92 2.07
N GLU A 264 -3.35 18.14 1.67
CA GLU A 264 -3.45 18.61 0.28
C GLU A 264 -2.07 19.12 -0.14
N MET A 265 -1.50 18.49 -1.16
CA MET A 265 -0.16 18.80 -1.64
C MET A 265 -0.06 18.52 -3.13
N SER A 266 -0.04 19.57 -3.95
CA SER A 266 0.11 19.43 -5.40
C SER A 266 1.36 18.60 -5.75
N LYS A 267 1.24 17.77 -6.77
CA LYS A 267 2.25 16.80 -7.22
C LYS A 267 2.53 15.67 -6.24
N LEU A 268 1.77 15.51 -5.15
CA LEU A 268 1.88 14.31 -4.34
C LEU A 268 1.49 13.10 -5.19
N ASN A 269 2.46 12.21 -5.47
CA ASN A 269 2.20 10.93 -6.13
C ASN A 269 2.22 9.82 -5.10
N GLY A 270 1.28 9.91 -4.15
CA GLY A 270 1.29 9.10 -2.95
C GLY A 270 1.12 7.61 -3.22
N GLN A 271 1.96 6.79 -2.59
CA GLN A 271 1.99 5.32 -2.77
C GLN A 271 1.54 4.58 -1.52
N ALA A 272 2.14 4.90 -0.38
CA ALA A 272 1.84 4.31 0.91
C ALA A 272 1.77 5.39 1.99
N ILE A 273 1.15 5.04 3.12
CA ILE A 273 1.00 5.90 4.28
C ILE A 273 1.38 5.14 5.56
N ALA A 274 1.93 5.82 6.55
CA ALA A 274 2.16 5.30 7.90
C ALA A 274 2.01 6.40 8.96
N PHE A 275 1.78 5.98 10.21
CA PHE A 275 1.73 6.87 11.37
C PHE A 275 2.89 6.53 12.30
N PHE A 276 3.95 7.32 12.29
CA PHE A 276 5.20 7.01 12.96
C PHE A 276 5.53 8.03 14.05
N ALA A 277 5.97 7.55 15.21
CA ALA A 277 6.02 8.34 16.45
C ALA A 277 7.28 9.19 16.51
#